data_AF-A0A2E3UJJ2-F1
#
_entry.id   AF-A0A2E3UJJ2-F1
#
_cell.length_a   1.000
_cell.length_b   1.000
_cell.length_c   1.000
_cell.angle_alpha   90.00
_cell.angle_beta   90.00
_cell.angle_gamma   90.00
#
_symmetry.space_group_name_H-M   'P 1'
#
loop_
_entity.id
_entity.type
_entity.pdbx_description
1 polymer ?
#
loop_
_entity_poly.entity_id
_entity_poly.type
_entity_poly.pdbx_seq_one_letter_code
_entity_poly.pdbx_strand_id
1 'polypeptide(L)'
;MKPLVPGDAVLCSDGANGYKNPAATGGLAHFVVGSKPGTRVASGCYHIQNVNSLHARYKRFIKPFCAPATKNLSGYIRWLEVRLAGMQPADIFRTA
;
A
#
# COMPACT_ATOMS: atom_id res chain seq x y z
N MET A 1 -18.36 -4.80 -8.21
CA MET A 1 -17.51 -3.99 -7.32
C MET A 1 -16.65 -3.09 -8.18
N LYS A 2 -16.61 -1.77 -7.91
CA LYS A 2 -15.66 -0.86 -8.55
C LYS A 2 -14.26 -1.19 -8.00
N PRO A 3 -13.22 -1.36 -8.82
CA PRO A 3 -11.88 -1.61 -8.30
C PRO A 3 -11.47 -0.46 -7.38
N LEU A 4 -11.02 -0.79 -6.16
CA LEU A 4 -10.40 0.18 -5.24
C LEU A 4 -9.04 0.68 -5.76
N VAL A 5 -8.50 -0.02 -6.75
CA VAL A 5 -7.19 0.20 -7.35
C VAL A 5 -7.41 0.97 -8.66
N PRO A 6 -6.75 2.13 -8.84
CA PRO A 6 -6.75 2.86 -10.11
C PRO A 6 -6.32 1.98 -11.28
N GLY A 7 -6.87 2.22 -12.48
CA GLY A 7 -6.56 1.41 -13.67
C GLY A 7 -5.11 1.54 -14.16
N ASP A 8 -4.42 2.60 -13.76
CA ASP A 8 -3.00 2.88 -14.01
C ASP A 8 -2.09 2.43 -12.85
N ALA A 9 -2.65 1.77 -11.84
CA ALA A 9 -1.87 1.31 -10.72
C ALA A 9 -0.90 0.18 -11.12
N VAL A 10 0.20 0.13 -10.39
CA VAL A 10 1.27 -0.82 -10.60
C VAL A 10 1.38 -1.70 -9.36
N LEU A 11 1.37 -3.01 -9.57
CA LEU A 11 1.65 -3.99 -8.52
C LEU A 11 3.15 -4.20 -8.37
N CYS A 12 3.68 -3.96 -7.18
CA CYS A 12 5.04 -4.31 -6.82
C CYS A 12 5.02 -5.42 -5.75
N SER A 13 5.69 -6.55 -5.99
CA SER A 13 5.75 -7.64 -5.01
C SER A 13 7.08 -8.37 -4.99
N ASP A 14 7.29 -9.23 -3.99
CA ASP A 14 8.45 -10.11 -3.86
C ASP A 14 8.49 -11.27 -4.88
N GLY A 15 7.47 -11.37 -5.75
CA GLY A 15 7.35 -12.40 -6.77
C GLY A 15 6.62 -13.66 -6.32
N ALA A 16 5.99 -13.68 -5.13
CA ALA A 16 5.19 -14.83 -4.71
C ALA A 16 4.06 -15.14 -5.72
N ASN A 17 3.83 -16.44 -5.98
CA ASN A 17 2.89 -16.90 -7.01
C ASN A 17 1.46 -16.38 -6.81
N GLY A 18 1.05 -16.12 -5.57
CA GLY A 18 -0.27 -15.57 -5.26
C GLY A 18 -0.54 -14.20 -5.88
N TYR A 19 0.49 -13.45 -6.29
CA TYR A 19 0.34 -12.14 -6.92
C TYR A 19 0.19 -12.17 -8.44
N LYS A 20 0.57 -13.28 -9.10
CA LYS A 20 0.58 -13.38 -10.57
C LYS A 20 -0.84 -13.32 -11.15
N ASN A 21 -1.73 -14.20 -10.67
CA ASN A 21 -3.09 -14.28 -11.20
C ASN A 21 -3.90 -13.01 -10.93
N PRO A 22 -3.89 -12.42 -9.71
CA PRO A 22 -4.60 -11.17 -9.46
C PRO A 22 -4.10 -10.00 -10.30
N ALA A 23 -2.79 -9.90 -10.56
CA ALA A 23 -2.26 -8.85 -11.42
C ALA A 23 -2.76 -8.98 -12.85
N ALA A 24 -2.70 -10.19 -13.40
CA ALA A 24 -3.18 -10.49 -14.75
C ALA A 24 -4.69 -10.23 -14.89
N THR A 25 -5.50 -10.75 -13.96
CA THR A 25 -6.96 -10.54 -13.95
C THR A 25 -7.33 -9.08 -13.78
N GLY A 26 -6.55 -8.32 -13.00
CA GLY A 26 -6.76 -6.90 -12.76
C GLY A 26 -6.20 -5.97 -13.86
N GLY A 27 -5.49 -6.51 -14.85
CA GLY A 27 -4.80 -5.69 -15.87
C GLY A 27 -3.67 -4.82 -15.30
N LEU A 28 -3.12 -5.17 -14.13
CA LEU A 28 -2.11 -4.40 -13.43
C LEU A 28 -0.71 -4.75 -13.93
N ALA A 29 0.09 -3.74 -14.24
CA ALA A 29 1.52 -3.95 -14.46
C ALA A 29 2.16 -4.54 -13.20
N HIS A 30 2.86 -5.68 -13.32
CA HIS A 30 3.45 -6.37 -12.18
C HIS A 30 4.98 -6.34 -12.24
N PHE A 31 5.59 -5.64 -11.29
CA PHE A 31 7.04 -5.63 -11.10
C PHE A 31 7.43 -6.45 -9.88
N VAL A 32 8.38 -7.36 -10.08
CA VAL A 32 8.97 -8.13 -9.00
C VAL A 32 10.15 -7.36 -8.42
N VAL A 33 10.05 -6.99 -7.15
CA VAL A 33 11.07 -6.31 -6.36
C VAL A 33 11.56 -7.28 -5.31
N GLY A 34 12.69 -7.92 -5.59
CA GLY A 34 13.27 -8.93 -4.73
C GLY A 34 13.95 -8.34 -3.49
N SER A 35 14.17 -9.19 -2.48
CA SER A 35 14.89 -8.83 -1.26
C SER A 35 16.41 -9.01 -1.35
N LYS A 36 16.89 -9.71 -2.39
CA LYS A 36 18.31 -10.02 -2.61
C LYS A 36 19.07 -8.80 -3.16
N PRO A 37 20.37 -8.65 -2.84
CA PRO A 37 21.21 -7.64 -3.49
C PRO A 37 21.10 -7.75 -5.02
N GLY A 38 20.98 -6.62 -5.71
CA GLY A 38 20.82 -6.57 -7.17
C GLY A 38 19.37 -6.73 -7.68
N THR A 39 18.41 -7.14 -6.85
CA THR A 39 16.99 -7.30 -7.28
C THR A 39 16.02 -6.37 -6.55
N ARG A 40 16.54 -5.44 -5.73
CA ARG A 40 15.75 -4.51 -4.90
C ARG A 40 15.14 -3.34 -5.66
N VAL A 41 15.49 -3.20 -6.95
CA VAL A 41 15.04 -2.15 -7.85
C VAL A 41 14.46 -2.81 -9.10
N ALA A 42 13.22 -2.48 -9.43
CA ALA A 42 12.62 -2.82 -10.72
C ALA A 42 12.37 -1.52 -11.52
N SER A 43 12.64 -1.57 -12.83
CA SER A 43 12.44 -0.45 -13.76
C SER A 43 13.04 0.89 -13.31
N GLY A 44 14.13 0.85 -12.54
CA GLY A 44 14.85 2.03 -12.05
C GLY A 44 14.15 2.84 -10.94
N CYS A 45 12.83 2.71 -10.75
CA CYS A 45 12.06 3.54 -9.81
C CYS A 45 11.28 2.75 -8.74
N TYR A 46 11.04 1.44 -8.93
CA TYR A 46 10.31 0.63 -7.98
C TYR A 46 11.27 -0.01 -6.98
N HIS A 47 11.30 0.51 -5.75
CA HIS A 47 12.23 0.08 -4.72
C HIS A 47 11.50 -0.68 -3.60
N ILE A 48 12.00 -1.85 -3.19
CA ILE A 48 11.41 -2.62 -2.07
C ILE A 48 11.38 -1.81 -0.76
N GLN A 49 12.29 -0.85 -0.62
CA GLN A 49 12.33 0.05 0.53
C GLN A 49 11.14 1.02 0.60
N ASN A 50 10.50 1.36 -0.53
CA ASN A 50 9.27 2.16 -0.50
C ASN A 50 8.14 1.37 0.17
N VAL A 51 8.01 0.09 -0.20
CA VAL A 51 7.04 -0.84 0.41
C VAL A 51 7.35 -1.05 1.90
N ASN A 52 8.62 -1.30 2.24
CA ASN A 52 9.03 -1.46 3.64
C ASN A 52 8.79 -0.21 4.48
N SER A 53 9.06 0.98 3.92
CA SER A 53 8.82 2.28 4.57
C SER A 53 7.33 2.49 4.84
N LEU A 54 6.46 2.21 3.85
CA LEU A 54 5.01 2.29 4.03
C LEU A 54 4.52 1.31 5.12
N HIS A 55 4.98 0.07 5.08
CA HIS A 55 4.63 -0.94 6.10
C HIS A 55 5.14 -0.54 7.50
N ALA A 56 6.34 0.03 7.62
CA ALA A 56 6.86 0.53 8.89
C ALA A 56 6.02 1.70 9.45
N ARG A 57 5.57 2.62 8.59
CA ARG A 57 4.65 3.72 8.96
C ARG A 57 3.31 3.19 9.44
N TYR A 58 2.74 2.20 8.73
CA TYR A 58 1.51 1.51 9.16
C TYR A 58 1.68 0.86 10.55
N LYS A 59 2.74 0.08 10.77
CA LYS A 59 3.00 -0.56 12.07
C LYS A 59 3.11 0.47 13.20
N ARG A 60 3.79 1.59 12.95
CA ARG A 60 3.92 2.67 13.93
C ARG A 60 2.58 3.34 14.23
N PHE A 61 1.75 3.54 13.19
CA PHE A 61 0.44 4.13 13.33
C PHE A 61 -0.54 3.24 14.09
N ILE A 62 -0.53 1.93 13.83
CA ILE A 62 -1.50 1.00 14.42
C ILE A 62 -1.15 0.59 15.86
N LYS A 63 0.13 0.71 16.23
CA LYS A 63 0.67 0.27 17.53
C LYS A 63 -0.12 0.78 18.76
N PRO A 64 -0.51 2.07 18.84
CA PRO A 64 -1.26 2.58 20.01
C PRO A 64 -2.66 1.99 20.16
N PHE A 65 -3.21 1.39 19.10
CA PHE A 65 -4.57 0.83 19.08
C PHE A 65 -4.62 -0.68 19.34
N CYS A 66 -3.48 -1.28 19.71
CA CYS A 66 -3.37 -2.71 20.03
C CYS A 66 -3.92 -3.65 18.95
N ALA A 67 -3.77 -3.27 17.67
CA ALA A 67 -4.35 -3.94 16.51
C ALA A 67 -5.90 -3.96 16.53
N PRO A 68 -6.57 -3.08 15.76
CA PRO A 68 -8.02 -3.01 15.76
C PRO A 68 -8.65 -4.24 15.08
N ALA A 69 -9.89 -4.53 15.44
CA ALA A 69 -10.68 -5.58 14.79
C ALA A 69 -10.76 -5.36 13.26
N THR A 70 -10.69 -6.44 12.49
CA THR A 70 -10.65 -6.42 11.01
C THR A 70 -11.77 -5.58 10.39
N LYS A 71 -12.98 -5.58 10.97
CA LYS A 71 -14.12 -4.78 10.50
C LYS A 71 -13.86 -3.27 10.48
N ASN A 72 -12.91 -2.80 11.28
CA ASN A 72 -12.54 -1.38 11.36
C ASN A 72 -11.31 -1.03 10.51
N LEU A 73 -10.61 -2.02 9.96
CA LEU A 73 -9.30 -1.82 9.32
C LEU A 73 -9.35 -0.83 8.16
N SER A 74 -10.42 -0.84 7.36
CA SER A 74 -10.62 0.11 6.26
C SER A 74 -10.60 1.57 6.73
N GLY A 75 -11.25 1.87 7.86
CA GLY A 75 -11.25 3.20 8.46
C GLY A 75 -9.86 3.63 8.95
N TYR A 76 -9.12 2.72 9.57
CA TYR A 76 -7.74 2.99 10.01
C TYR A 76 -6.78 3.22 8.83
N ILE A 77 -6.91 2.44 7.75
CA ILE A 77 -6.12 2.63 6.53
C ILE A 77 -6.41 4.01 5.93
N ARG A 78 -7.70 4.39 5.80
CA ARG A 78 -8.07 5.70 5.27
C ARG A 78 -7.54 6.84 6.15
N TRP A 79 -7.60 6.69 7.46
CA TRP A 79 -7.02 7.67 8.38
C TRP A 79 -5.50 7.79 8.19
N LEU A 80 -4.78 6.68 8.03
CA LEU A 80 -3.35 6.69 7.73
C LEU A 80 -3.06 7.41 6.41
N GLU A 81 -3.80 7.13 5.33
CA GLU A 81 -3.61 7.79 4.02
C GLU A 81 -3.70 9.31 4.13
N VAL A 82 -4.76 9.81 4.76
CA VAL A 82 -4.98 11.24 4.91
C VAL A 82 -3.89 11.89 5.76
N ARG A 83 -3.45 11.21 6.83
CA ARG A 83 -2.31 11.66 7.65
C ARG A 83 -1.01 11.71 6.85
N LEU A 84 -0.75 10.71 6.00
CA LEU A 84 0.45 10.65 5.16
C LEU A 84 0.43 11.71 4.04
N ALA A 85 -0.76 12.10 3.57
CA ALA A 85 -0.95 13.19 2.63
C ALA A 85 -0.74 14.59 3.25
N GLY A 86 -0.50 14.67 4.57
CA GLY A 86 -0.30 15.94 5.27
C GLY A 86 -1.58 16.74 5.50
N MET A 87 -2.75 16.14 5.25
CA MET A 87 -4.05 16.77 5.52
C MET A 87 -4.23 16.94 7.03
N GLN A 88 -4.63 18.13 7.46
CA GLN A 88 -4.95 18.35 8.86
C GLN A 88 -6.27 17.65 9.21
N PRO A 89 -6.42 17.11 10.43
CA PRO A 89 -7.69 16.50 10.85
C PRO A 89 -8.90 17.42 10.64
N ALA A 90 -8.72 18.73 10.78
CA ALA A 90 -9.76 19.73 10.57
C ALA A 90 -10.24 19.82 9.11
N ASP A 91 -9.39 19.50 8.13
CA ASP A 91 -9.74 19.59 6.71
C ASP A 91 -10.56 18.37 6.25
N ILE A 92 -10.41 17.23 6.94
CA ILE A 92 -11.17 15.99 6.68
C ILE A 92 -12.67 16.21 6.87
N PHE A 93 -13.04 16.95 7.92
CA PHE A 93 -14.43 17.22 8.28
C PHE A 93 -15.07 18.33 7.42
N ARG A 94 -14.28 19.12 6.70
CA ARG A 94 -14.78 20.21 5.83
C ARG A 94 -15.13 19.75 4.41
N THR A 95 -14.60 18.61 4.00
CA THR A 95 -14.81 18.02 2.67
C THR A 95 -15.86 16.91 2.64
N ALA A 96 -16.50 16.63 3.78
CA ALA A 96 -17.48 15.56 3.95
C ALA A 96 -18.92 16.08 3.91
#